data_AF-A0A662JMN7-F1
#
_entry.id   AF-A0A662JMN7-F1
#
_cell.length_a   1.000
_cell.length_b   1.000
_cell.length_c   1.000
_cell.angle_alpha   90.00
_cell.angle_beta   90.00
_cell.angle_gamma   90.00
#
_symmetry.space_group_name_H-M   'P 1'
#
loop_
_entity.id
_entity.type
_entity.pdbx_description
1 polymer ?
#
loop_
_entity_poly.entity_id
_entity_poly.type
_entity_poly.pdbx_seq_one_letter_code
_entity_poly.pdbx_strand_id
1 'polypeptide(L)'
;MKVTLRRIWIYLMLLFSMLCLTVSIVHAQEDVVNNTDTNIFNKYINGFKSAIDDFLSSIQEALIYVINKGLIFLVTVIRASYVALALLGVVLWASGFSPYRGRSLILGAIILAVVSEVAYGMLSP
;
A
#
# COMPACT_ATOMS: atom_id res chain seq x y z
N MET A 1 -36.59 -70.21 16.73
CA MET A 1 -36.16 -69.00 15.99
C MET A 1 -35.66 -67.83 16.87
N LYS A 2 -35.78 -67.87 18.21
CA LYS A 2 -35.32 -66.78 19.10
C LYS A 2 -33.80 -66.76 19.38
N VAL A 3 -33.12 -67.89 19.21
CA VAL A 3 -31.68 -68.05 19.54
C VAL A 3 -30.78 -67.41 18.48
N THR A 4 -31.17 -67.42 17.21
CA THR A 4 -30.42 -66.80 16.10
C THR A 4 -30.45 -65.27 16.20
N LEU A 5 -31.57 -64.70 16.64
CA LEU A 5 -31.74 -63.25 16.81
C LEU A 5 -30.82 -62.68 17.91
N ARG A 6 -30.69 -63.39 19.03
CA ARG A 6 -29.78 -63.00 20.13
C ARG A 6 -28.31 -63.08 19.73
N ARG A 7 -27.93 -64.01 18.85
CA ARG A 7 -26.56 -64.13 18.33
C ARG A 7 -26.20 -62.97 17.39
N ILE A 8 -27.12 -62.57 16.52
CA ILE A 8 -26.94 -61.43 15.60
C ILE A 8 -26.71 -60.12 16.38
N TRP A 9 -27.45 -59.92 17.47
CA TRP A 9 -27.29 -58.72 18.30
C TRP A 9 -25.91 -58.61 18.97
N ILE A 10 -25.34 -59.75 19.38
CA ILE A 10 -24.00 -59.82 19.96
C ILE A 10 -22.93 -59.47 18.93
N TYR A 11 -23.05 -59.98 17.69
CA TYR A 11 -22.11 -59.63 16.61
C TYR A 11 -22.17 -58.14 16.26
N LEU A 12 -23.36 -57.53 16.29
CA LEU A 12 -23.55 -56.12 15.97
C LEU A 12 -22.92 -55.19 17.03
N MET A 13 -23.02 -55.52 18.32
CA MET A 13 -22.33 -54.78 19.38
C MET A 13 -20.80 -54.92 19.30
N LEU A 14 -20.31 -56.10 18.92
CA LEU A 14 -18.87 -56.36 18.80
C LEU A 14 -18.26 -55.55 17.63
N LEU A 15 -18.99 -55.47 16.50
CA LEU A 15 -18.59 -54.65 15.36
C LEU A 15 -18.59 -53.15 15.71
N PHE A 16 -19.59 -52.67 16.46
CA PHE A 16 -19.66 -51.29 16.92
C PHE A 16 -18.51 -50.92 17.88
N SER A 17 -18.10 -51.85 18.75
CA SER A 17 -16.96 -51.66 19.65
C SER A 17 -15.63 -51.58 18.91
N MET A 18 -15.42 -52.40 17.87
CA MET A 18 -14.22 -52.35 17.04
C MET A 18 -14.13 -51.04 16.23
N LEU A 19 -15.28 -50.55 15.74
CA LEU A 19 -15.36 -49.26 15.04
C LEU A 19 -15.01 -48.07 15.97
N CYS A 20 -15.40 -48.13 17.24
CA CYS A 20 -15.13 -47.08 18.21
C CYS A 20 -13.63 -47.00 18.60
N LEU A 21 -12.95 -48.15 18.64
CA LEU A 21 -11.51 -48.23 18.94
C LEU A 21 -10.65 -47.59 17.85
N THR A 22 -11.00 -47.72 16.57
CA THR A 22 -10.21 -47.14 15.47
C THR A 22 -10.32 -45.61 15.40
N VAL A 23 -11.52 -45.08 15.66
CA VAL A 23 -11.79 -43.63 15.66
C VAL A 23 -11.01 -42.91 16.77
N SER A 24 -10.77 -43.55 17.91
CA SER A 24 -10.05 -42.95 19.04
C SER A 24 -8.56 -42.70 18.76
N ILE A 25 -7.93 -43.50 17.88
CA ILE A 25 -6.50 -43.38 17.55
C ILE A 25 -6.27 -42.25 16.53
N VAL A 26 -7.22 -42.00 15.63
CA VAL A 26 -7.12 -40.95 14.60
C VAL A 26 -7.18 -39.55 15.23
N HIS A 27 -8.07 -39.33 16.19
CA HIS A 27 -8.21 -38.01 16.82
C HIS A 27 -7.01 -37.60 17.71
N ALA A 28 -6.25 -38.56 18.24
CA ALA A 28 -5.11 -38.25 19.12
C ALA A 28 -3.86 -37.73 18.40
N GLN A 29 -3.78 -37.86 17.06
CA GLN A 29 -2.60 -37.47 16.28
C GLN A 29 -2.73 -36.09 15.61
N GLU A 30 -3.93 -35.51 15.55
CA GLU A 30 -4.21 -34.26 14.84
C GLU A 30 -3.75 -33.01 15.62
N ASP A 31 -3.79 -33.05 16.95
CA ASP A 31 -3.48 -31.88 17.79
C ASP A 31 -1.98 -31.53 17.87
N VAL A 32 -1.06 -32.51 17.83
CA VAL A 32 0.38 -32.25 18.00
C VAL A 32 1.03 -31.75 16.69
N VAL A 33 0.52 -32.21 15.55
CA VAL A 33 1.02 -31.81 14.21
C VAL A 33 0.57 -30.38 13.87
N ASN A 34 -0.70 -30.04 14.14
CA ASN A 34 -1.24 -28.70 13.86
C ASN A 34 -0.51 -27.57 14.63
N ASN A 35 -0.12 -27.80 15.88
CA ASN A 35 0.60 -26.79 16.68
C ASN A 35 2.06 -26.59 16.22
N THR A 36 2.67 -27.60 15.59
CA THR A 36 4.07 -27.58 15.12
C THR A 36 4.20 -27.03 13.69
N ASP A 37 3.18 -27.20 12.85
CA ASP A 37 3.20 -26.58 11.52
C ASP A 37 2.83 -25.08 11.58
N THR A 38 1.93 -24.71 12.51
CA THR A 38 1.50 -23.32 12.69
C THR A 38 2.59 -22.41 13.28
N ASN A 39 3.36 -22.85 14.27
CA ASN A 39 4.44 -22.02 14.85
C ASN A 39 5.63 -21.85 13.88
N ILE A 40 5.94 -22.85 13.05
CA ILE A 40 6.97 -22.77 12.01
C ILE A 40 6.51 -21.83 10.89
N PHE A 41 5.28 -21.99 10.38
CA PHE A 41 4.70 -21.09 9.37
C PHE A 41 4.69 -19.63 9.86
N ASN A 42 4.21 -19.38 11.08
CA ASN A 42 4.18 -18.03 11.67
C ASN A 42 5.59 -17.43 11.83
N LYS A 43 6.61 -18.24 12.13
CA LYS A 43 8.01 -17.76 12.24
C LYS A 43 8.54 -17.25 10.90
N TYR A 44 8.28 -17.95 9.80
CA TYR A 44 8.68 -17.51 8.46
C TYR A 44 7.89 -16.28 8.00
N ILE A 45 6.57 -16.26 8.22
CA ILE A 45 5.73 -15.12 7.86
C ILE A 45 6.09 -13.88 8.67
N ASN A 46 6.38 -14.00 9.96
CA ASN A 46 6.81 -12.86 10.78
C ASN A 46 8.18 -12.34 10.36
N GLY A 47 9.13 -13.21 10.00
CA GLY A 47 10.43 -12.80 9.46
C GLY A 47 10.28 -12.09 8.10
N PHE A 48 9.43 -12.61 7.23
CA PHE A 48 9.11 -11.99 5.94
C PHE A 48 8.39 -10.65 6.10
N LYS A 49 7.42 -10.57 7.02
CA LYS A 49 6.70 -9.34 7.34
C LYS A 49 7.64 -8.26 7.87
N SER A 50 8.56 -8.60 8.78
CA SER A 50 9.56 -7.65 9.28
C SER A 50 10.48 -7.15 8.17
N ALA A 51 10.96 -8.03 7.29
CA ALA A 51 11.80 -7.63 6.16
C ALA A 51 11.06 -6.75 5.15
N ILE A 52 9.77 -7.01 4.95
CA ILE A 52 8.88 -6.17 4.14
C ILE A 52 8.65 -4.82 4.80
N ASP A 53 8.37 -4.77 6.10
CA ASP A 53 8.13 -3.53 6.83
C ASP A 53 9.40 -2.63 6.84
N ASP A 54 10.59 -3.23 6.97
CA ASP A 54 11.88 -2.52 6.88
C ASP A 54 12.15 -1.99 5.45
N PHE A 55 11.76 -2.74 4.42
CA PHE A 55 11.89 -2.32 3.02
C PHE A 55 10.88 -1.24 2.65
N LEU A 56 9.61 -1.37 3.09
CA LEU A 56 8.58 -0.37 2.86
C LEU A 56 8.89 0.93 3.60
N SER A 57 9.38 0.86 4.84
CA SER A 57 9.78 2.07 5.58
C SER A 57 10.96 2.77 4.90
N SER A 58 11.97 2.03 4.45
CA SER A 58 13.10 2.59 3.67
C SER A 58 12.64 3.25 2.37
N ILE A 59 11.70 2.61 1.64
CA ILE A 59 11.10 3.19 0.44
C ILE A 59 10.27 4.43 0.78
N GLN A 60 9.48 4.38 1.85
CA GLN A 60 8.64 5.49 2.28
C GLN A 60 9.48 6.72 2.63
N GLU A 61 10.59 6.54 3.36
CA GLU A 61 11.54 7.61 3.65
C GLU A 61 12.17 8.17 2.36
N ALA A 62 12.61 7.30 1.45
CA ALA A 62 13.14 7.72 0.15
C ALA A 62 12.10 8.47 -0.69
N LEU A 63 10.85 8.02 -0.68
CA LEU A 63 9.75 8.63 -1.43
C LEU A 63 9.41 10.02 -0.86
N ILE A 64 9.31 10.15 0.46
CA ILE A 64 9.09 11.43 1.14
C ILE A 64 10.24 12.39 0.83
N TYR A 65 11.48 11.92 0.87
CA TYR A 65 12.65 12.72 0.53
C TYR A 65 12.62 13.21 -0.93
N VAL A 66 12.29 12.34 -1.88
CA VAL A 66 12.19 12.68 -3.31
C VAL A 66 11.04 13.66 -3.55
N ILE A 67 9.88 13.45 -2.93
CA ILE A 67 8.72 14.35 -3.06
C ILE A 67 9.08 15.74 -2.52
N ASN A 68 9.67 15.82 -1.33
CA ASN A 68 10.07 17.09 -0.74
C ASN A 68 11.12 17.82 -1.60
N LYS A 69 12.18 17.12 -2.04
CA LYS A 69 13.18 17.72 -2.93
C LYS A 69 12.60 18.11 -4.29
N GLY A 70 11.70 17.31 -4.84
CA GLY A 70 11.01 17.57 -6.10
C GLY A 70 10.13 18.82 -6.03
N LEU A 71 9.38 19.00 -4.94
CA LEU A 71 8.56 20.20 -4.72
C LEU A 71 9.42 21.47 -4.59
N ILE A 72 10.51 21.42 -3.81
CA ILE A 72 11.43 22.56 -3.70
C ILE A 72 12.01 22.95 -5.06
N PHE A 73 12.39 21.95 -5.86
CA PHE A 73 12.88 22.16 -7.22
C PHE A 73 11.79 22.77 -8.13
N LEU A 74 10.58 22.23 -8.10
CA LEU A 74 9.44 22.71 -8.88
C LEU A 74 9.15 24.19 -8.58
N VAL A 75 9.10 24.58 -7.30
CA VAL A 75 8.86 25.96 -6.89
C VAL A 75 9.96 26.89 -7.40
N THR A 76 11.21 26.43 -7.38
CA THR A 76 12.35 27.19 -7.93
C THR A 76 12.20 27.42 -9.44
N VAL A 77 11.76 26.41 -10.19
CA VAL A 77 11.53 26.52 -11.63
C VAL A 77 10.35 27.44 -11.95
N ILE A 78 9.26 27.37 -11.18
CA ILE A 78 8.09 28.25 -11.32
C ILE A 78 8.51 29.71 -11.13
N ARG A 79 9.40 30.00 -10.15
CA ARG A 79 9.96 31.34 -9.93
C ARG A 79 10.66 31.91 -11.16
N ALA A 80 11.53 31.13 -11.78
CA ALA A 80 12.21 31.54 -13.00
C ALA A 80 11.21 31.75 -14.17
N SER A 81 10.20 30.88 -14.27
CA SER A 81 9.23 30.89 -15.37
C SER A 81 8.30 32.12 -15.34
N TYR A 82 7.71 32.47 -14.18
CA TYR A 82 6.80 33.62 -14.15
C TYR A 82 7.53 34.95 -14.41
N VAL A 83 8.80 35.09 -13.99
CA VAL A 83 9.60 36.28 -14.29
C VAL A 83 9.85 36.39 -15.79
N ALA A 84 10.20 35.28 -16.44
CA ALA A 84 10.40 35.24 -17.89
C ALA A 84 9.09 35.55 -18.64
N LEU A 85 7.96 34.96 -18.23
CA LEU A 85 6.66 35.20 -18.84
C LEU A 85 6.17 36.65 -18.63
N ALA A 86 6.43 37.24 -17.46
CA ALA A 86 6.12 38.64 -17.19
C ALA A 86 6.91 39.57 -18.10
N LEU A 87 8.24 39.36 -18.23
CA LEU A 87 9.09 40.15 -19.13
C LEU A 87 8.68 39.99 -20.59
N LEU A 88 8.48 38.75 -21.05
CA LEU A 88 8.04 38.48 -22.42
C LEU A 88 6.66 39.09 -22.71
N GLY A 89 5.73 39.00 -21.75
CA GLY A 89 4.41 39.61 -21.85
C GLY A 89 4.46 41.13 -21.99
N VAL A 90 5.29 41.80 -21.19
CA VAL A 90 5.50 43.26 -21.26
C VAL A 90 6.17 43.66 -22.58
N VAL A 91 7.18 42.92 -23.04
CA VAL A 91 7.86 43.18 -24.31
C VAL A 91 6.93 42.97 -25.52
N LEU A 92 6.11 41.92 -25.51
CA LEU A 92 5.10 41.68 -26.56
C LEU A 92 3.99 42.72 -26.55
N TRP A 93 3.61 43.22 -25.38
CA TRP A 93 2.64 44.30 -25.24
C TRP A 93 3.21 45.64 -25.72
N ALA A 94 4.45 45.96 -25.36
CA ALA A 94 5.12 47.21 -25.73
C ALA A 94 5.56 47.26 -27.20
N SER A 95 5.93 46.12 -27.80
CA SER A 95 6.35 46.05 -29.22
C SER A 95 5.20 46.19 -30.21
N GLY A 96 3.94 46.16 -29.76
CA GLY A 96 2.77 46.37 -30.61
C GLY A 96 2.48 45.27 -31.63
N PHE A 97 3.31 44.23 -31.71
CA PHE A 97 3.18 43.14 -32.69
C PHE A 97 1.92 42.29 -32.45
N SER A 98 1.54 42.07 -31.19
CA SER A 98 0.30 41.37 -30.81
C SER A 98 -0.10 41.72 -29.36
N PRO A 99 -0.72 42.88 -29.13
CA PRO A 99 -1.06 43.34 -27.78
C PRO A 99 -2.07 42.43 -27.07
N TYR A 100 -2.88 41.69 -27.83
CA TYR A 100 -3.84 40.72 -27.27
C TYR A 100 -3.13 39.52 -26.64
N ARG A 101 -2.08 38.97 -27.29
CA ARG A 101 -1.27 37.88 -26.75
C ARG A 101 -0.34 38.32 -25.61
N GLY A 102 0.17 39.55 -25.68
CA GLY A 102 0.96 40.15 -24.58
C GLY A 102 0.15 40.25 -23.29
N ARG A 103 -1.09 40.76 -23.35
CA ARG A 103 -1.98 40.87 -22.18
C ARG A 103 -2.32 39.50 -21.57
N SER A 104 -2.59 38.49 -22.39
CA SER A 104 -2.83 37.13 -21.87
C SER A 104 -1.60 36.51 -21.20
N LEU A 105 -0.39 36.81 -21.70
CA LEU A 105 0.87 36.34 -21.09
C LEU A 105 1.14 37.02 -19.75
N ILE A 106 0.88 38.33 -19.64
CA ILE A 106 1.02 39.07 -18.37
C ILE A 106 0.03 38.53 -17.33
N LEU A 107 -1.24 38.30 -17.70
CA LEU A 107 -2.24 37.70 -16.81
C LEU A 107 -1.83 36.29 -16.37
N GLY A 108 -1.33 35.48 -17.30
CA GLY A 108 -0.79 34.15 -16.99
C GLY A 108 0.38 34.22 -16.01
N ALA A 109 1.31 35.16 -16.19
CA ALA A 109 2.45 35.36 -15.30
C ALA A 109 2.03 35.81 -13.89
N ILE A 110 1.04 36.72 -13.77
CA ILE A 110 0.52 37.17 -12.48
C ILE A 110 -0.15 36.01 -11.72
N ILE A 111 -0.99 35.22 -12.40
CA ILE A 111 -1.63 34.04 -11.78
C ILE A 111 -0.56 33.04 -11.33
N LEU A 112 0.43 32.77 -12.17
CA LEU A 112 1.53 31.85 -11.84
C LEU A 112 2.36 32.35 -10.65
N ALA A 113 2.58 33.67 -10.54
CA ALA A 113 3.29 34.28 -9.41
C ALA A 113 2.54 34.10 -8.09
N VAL A 114 1.23 34.34 -8.08
CA VAL A 114 0.39 34.11 -6.88
C VAL A 114 0.41 32.64 -6.48
N VAL A 115 0.25 31.72 -7.44
CA VAL A 115 0.32 30.28 -7.19
C VAL A 115 1.69 29.87 -6.64
N SER A 116 2.78 30.45 -7.16
CA SER A 116 4.13 30.19 -6.69
C SER A 116 4.35 30.63 -5.24
N GLU A 117 3.85 31.80 -4.85
CA GLU A 117 3.98 32.32 -3.49
C GLU A 117 3.16 31.51 -2.50
N VAL A 118 1.93 31.12 -2.87
CA VAL A 118 1.11 30.24 -2.03
C VAL A 118 1.78 28.87 -1.88
N ALA A 119 2.26 28.27 -2.97
CA ALA A 119 2.96 26.99 -2.93
C ALA A 119 4.25 27.05 -2.10
N TYR A 120 5.02 28.14 -2.21
CA TYR A 120 6.22 28.35 -1.38
C TYR A 120 5.86 28.53 0.09
N GLY A 121 4.85 29.36 0.40
CA GLY A 121 4.40 29.61 1.77
C GLY A 121 3.80 28.38 2.46
N MET A 122 3.27 27.42 1.70
CA MET A 122 2.83 26.12 2.23
C MET A 122 3.96 25.10 2.39
N LEU A 123 5.09 25.29 1.69
CA LEU A 123 6.25 24.39 1.77
C LEU A 123 7.33 24.85 2.75
N SER A 124 7.36 26.13 3.12
CA SER A 124 8.17 26.63 4.23
C SER A 124 7.39 26.42 5.53
N PRO A 125 7.89 25.61 6.49
CA PRO A 125 7.28 25.55 7.83
C PRO A 125 7.29 26.91 8.53
#